data_AF-A0A4Y8C6J2-F1
#
_entry.id   AF-A0A4Y8C6J2-F1
#
_cell.length_a   1.000
_cell.length_b   1.000
_cell.length_c   1.000
_cell.angle_alpha   90.00
_cell.angle_beta   90.00
_cell.angle_gamma   90.00
#
_symmetry.space_group_name_H-M   'P 1'
#
loop_
_entity.id
_entity.type
_entity.pdbx_description
1 polymer ?
#
loop_
_entity_poly.entity_id
_entity_poly.type
_entity_poly.pdbx_seq_one_letter_code
_entity_poly.pdbx_strand_id
1 'polypeptide(L)'
;PVENVRVENDTLFIEKKVPQAFAVRAVGENYKKDEILLKKGTKLNYSEIALLAELGFFHISVFIKPIVGVLSSGSEIKDLGEALENPAQIRSSNHIAIANLA
;
A
#
# COMPACT_ATOMS: atom_id res chain seq x y z
N PRO A 1 21.73 -9.82 26.55
CA PRO A 1 20.69 -10.86 26.68
C PRO A 1 20.70 -11.38 28.11
N VAL A 2 19.51 -11.51 28.69
CA VAL A 2 19.35 -11.93 30.09
C VAL A 2 19.88 -13.35 30.32
N GLU A 3 19.94 -14.16 29.26
CA GLU A 3 20.52 -15.50 29.25
C GLU A 3 22.07 -15.55 29.34
N ASN A 4 22.75 -14.40 29.30
CA ASN A 4 24.22 -14.30 29.41
C ASN A 4 24.69 -13.73 30.75
N VAL A 5 23.78 -13.50 31.68
CA VAL A 5 24.05 -12.84 32.95
C VAL A 5 23.40 -13.59 34.11
N ARG A 6 23.97 -13.44 35.30
CA ARG A 6 23.41 -13.92 36.57
C ARG A 6 23.22 -12.73 37.50
N VAL A 7 22.09 -12.65 38.21
CA VAL A 7 21.80 -11.59 39.19
C VAL A 7 21.72 -12.21 40.57
N GLU A 8 22.53 -11.70 41.52
CA GLU A 8 22.51 -12.12 42.93
C GLU A 8 22.70 -10.91 43.83
N ASN A 9 21.87 -10.75 44.87
CA ASN A 9 22.00 -9.68 45.87
C ASN A 9 22.23 -8.28 45.26
N ASP A 10 21.38 -7.89 44.31
CA ASP A 10 21.47 -6.60 43.60
C ASP A 10 22.76 -6.39 42.78
N THR A 11 23.50 -7.48 42.51
CA THR A 11 24.73 -7.49 41.70
C THR A 11 24.53 -8.28 40.41
N LEU A 12 24.91 -7.69 39.27
CA LEU A 12 24.87 -8.31 37.94
C LEU A 12 26.24 -8.89 37.57
N PHE A 13 26.30 -10.19 37.31
CA PHE A 13 27.48 -10.90 36.82
C PHE A 13 27.37 -11.16 35.32
N ILE A 14 28.37 -10.72 34.56
CA ILE A 14 28.47 -10.99 33.12
C ILE A 14 29.23 -12.31 32.94
N GLU A 15 28.52 -13.39 32.62
CA GLU A 15 29.11 -14.74 32.53
C GLU A 15 29.72 -15.02 31.16
N LYS A 16 29.25 -14.33 30.11
CA LYS A 16 29.77 -14.45 28.74
C LYS A 16 30.24 -13.10 28.24
N LYS A 17 31.37 -13.07 27.54
CA LYS A 17 31.90 -11.85 26.92
C LYS A 17 30.86 -11.23 25.97
N VAL A 18 30.57 -9.94 26.16
CA VAL A 18 29.66 -9.16 25.32
C VAL A 18 30.48 -8.25 24.40
N PRO A 19 30.37 -8.38 23.07
CA PRO A 19 31.04 -7.46 22.13
C PRO A 19 30.53 -6.02 22.26
N GLN A 20 31.38 -5.07 21.86
CA GLN A 20 30.95 -3.67 21.75
C GLN A 20 29.78 -3.53 20.78
N ALA A 21 28.82 -2.67 21.11
CA ALA A 21 27.57 -2.42 20.36
C ALA A 21 26.63 -3.64 20.21
N PHE A 22 26.85 -4.72 20.98
CA PHE A 22 25.93 -5.85 20.97
C PHE A 22 24.54 -5.45 21.48
N ALA A 23 23.50 -5.80 20.72
CA ALA A 23 22.11 -5.44 20.98
C ALA A 23 21.84 -3.92 21.09
N VAL A 24 22.70 -3.09 20.47
CA VAL A 24 22.48 -1.65 20.32
C VAL A 24 21.93 -1.37 18.93
N ARG A 25 20.75 -0.74 18.86
CA ARG A 25 20.18 -0.22 17.62
C ARG A 25 20.71 1.18 17.36
N ALA A 26 21.41 1.37 16.25
CA ALA A 26 21.99 2.67 15.92
C ALA A 26 20.90 3.66 15.46
N VAL A 27 21.13 4.96 15.68
CA VAL A 27 20.27 5.99 15.10
C VAL A 27 20.32 5.88 13.58
N GLY A 28 19.14 5.77 12.97
CA GLY A 28 18.99 5.59 11.53
C GLY A 28 19.34 4.19 11.00
N GLU A 29 19.31 3.17 11.87
CA GLU A 29 19.47 1.76 11.47
C GLU A 29 18.41 1.30 10.46
N ASN A 30 17.15 1.71 10.67
CA ASN A 30 16.06 1.40 9.73
C ASN A 30 16.10 2.32 8.51
N TYR A 31 16.12 3.63 8.74
CA TYR A 31 16.03 4.66 7.71
C TYR A 31 16.93 5.83 8.05
N LYS A 32 17.61 6.38 7.05
CA LYS A 32 18.45 7.57 7.23
C LYS A 32 17.66 8.83 6.96
N LYS A 33 18.11 9.93 7.56
CA LYS A 33 17.60 11.25 7.24
C LYS A 33 17.77 11.50 5.73
N ASP A 34 16.73 12.07 5.11
CA ASP A 34 16.67 12.43 3.69
C ASP A 34 16.72 11.23 2.71
N GLU A 35 16.56 9.99 3.23
CA GLU A 35 16.40 8.80 2.41
C GLU A 35 15.03 8.79 1.71
N ILE A 36 15.02 8.50 0.40
CA ILE A 36 13.78 8.38 -0.37
C ILE A 36 13.21 6.98 -0.13
N LEU A 37 12.24 6.89 0.78
CA LEU A 37 11.58 5.62 1.11
C LEU A 37 10.46 5.28 0.12
N LEU A 38 9.74 6.29 -0.38
CA LEU A 38 8.69 6.14 -1.39
C LEU A 38 8.93 7.13 -2.53
N LYS A 39 8.94 6.61 -3.77
CA LYS A 39 9.08 7.46 -4.97
C LYS A 39 7.72 8.01 -5.38
N LYS A 40 7.73 9.15 -6.08
CA LYS A 40 6.51 9.68 -6.70
C LYS A 40 5.91 8.65 -7.65
N GLY A 41 4.60 8.42 -7.54
CA GLY A 41 3.89 7.42 -8.33
C GLY A 41 3.92 6.01 -7.75
N THR A 42 4.58 5.79 -6.60
CA THR A 42 4.42 4.55 -5.85
C THR A 42 2.95 4.35 -5.50
N LYS A 43 2.39 3.22 -5.93
CA LYS A 43 1.05 2.79 -5.54
C LYS A 43 1.08 2.40 -4.07
N LEU A 44 0.16 2.97 -3.28
CA LEU A 44 0.06 2.69 -1.86
C LEU A 44 -0.72 1.40 -1.64
N ASN A 45 -0.05 0.39 -1.10
CA ASN A 45 -0.64 -0.81 -0.54
C ASN A 45 -0.41 -0.83 0.97
N TYR A 46 -0.66 -1.98 1.61
CA TYR A 46 -0.56 -2.12 3.07
C TYR A 46 0.83 -1.78 3.63
N SER A 47 1.90 -2.13 2.91
CA SER A 47 3.29 -1.88 3.33
C SER A 47 3.63 -0.39 3.36
N GLU A 48 3.25 0.35 2.32
CA GLU A 48 3.52 1.79 2.24
C GLU A 48 2.69 2.56 3.26
N ILE A 49 1.45 2.12 3.51
CA ILE A 49 0.59 2.70 4.54
C ILE A 49 1.19 2.47 5.94
N ALA A 50 1.66 1.26 6.23
CA ALA A 50 2.30 0.95 7.51
C ALA A 50 3.57 1.78 7.73
N LEU A 51 4.40 1.92 6.69
CA LEU A 51 5.58 2.78 6.72
C LEU A 51 5.23 4.24 7.00
N LEU A 52 4.25 4.80 6.29
CA LEU A 52 3.81 6.18 6.50
C LEU A 52 3.28 6.40 7.92
N ALA A 53 2.55 5.41 8.47
CA ALA A 53 2.06 5.44 9.84
C ALA A 53 3.19 5.38 10.88
N GLU A 54 4.19 4.51 10.68
CA GLU A 54 5.39 4.41 11.53
C GLU A 54 6.15 5.74 11.59
N LEU A 55 6.23 6.44 10.45
CA LEU A 55 6.89 7.73 10.33
C LEU A 55 6.02 8.93 10.78
N GLY A 56 4.77 8.70 11.19
CA GLY A 56 3.87 9.74 11.67
C GLY A 56 3.25 10.63 10.58
N PHE A 57 3.20 10.17 9.32
CA PHE A 57 2.54 10.91 8.24
C PHE A 57 1.04 10.60 8.18
N PHE A 58 0.22 11.56 8.58
CA PHE A 58 -1.25 11.43 8.59
C PHE A 58 -1.93 11.93 7.33
N HIS A 59 -1.36 12.94 6.68
CA HIS A 59 -1.86 13.52 5.44
C HIS A 59 -0.75 13.50 4.41
N ILE A 60 -1.07 12.95 3.23
CA ILE A 60 -0.13 12.84 2.12
C ILE A 60 -0.78 13.32 0.83
N SER A 61 0.05 13.85 -0.07
CA SER A 61 -0.39 14.22 -1.41
C SER A 61 -0.41 12.99 -2.31
N VAL A 62 -1.58 12.68 -2.86
CA VAL A 62 -1.77 11.61 -3.84
C VAL A 62 -2.31 12.17 -5.15
N PHE A 63 -2.17 11.41 -6.23
CA PHE A 63 -2.88 11.72 -7.46
C PHE A 63 -4.38 11.51 -7.25
N ILE A 64 -5.18 12.45 -7.74
CA ILE A 64 -6.63 12.27 -7.80
C ILE A 64 -6.97 11.08 -8.72
N LYS A 65 -8.01 10.32 -8.39
CA LYS A 65 -8.50 9.27 -9.29
C LYS A 65 -8.97 9.94 -10.60
N PRO A 66 -8.47 9.53 -11.78
CA PRO A 66 -8.95 10.07 -13.04
C PRO A 66 -10.45 9.82 -13.21
N ILE A 67 -11.16 10.81 -13.74
CA ILE A 67 -12.58 10.68 -14.09
C ILE A 67 -12.65 10.30 -15.57
N VAL A 68 -13.29 9.17 -15.87
CA VAL A 68 -13.38 8.62 -17.23
C VAL A 68 -14.85 8.44 -17.62
N GLY A 69 -15.26 9.04 -18.75
CA GLY A 69 -16.57 8.83 -19.34
C GLY A 69 -16.53 7.68 -20.35
N VAL A 70 -17.52 6.78 -20.30
CA VAL A 70 -17.64 5.62 -21.20
C VAL A 70 -18.96 5.69 -21.96
N LEU A 71 -18.89 5.67 -23.29
CA LEU A 71 -20.05 5.71 -24.19
C LEU A 71 -20.02 4.51 -25.14
N SER A 72 -21.18 3.95 -25.44
CA SER A 72 -21.38 3.01 -26.54
C SER A 72 -22.33 3.64 -27.56
N SER A 73 -22.03 3.46 -28.85
CA SER A 73 -22.80 4.02 -29.96
C SER A 73 -23.02 2.98 -31.04
N GLY A 74 -24.19 3.01 -31.65
CA GLY A 74 -24.59 2.12 -32.75
C GLY A 74 -26.10 1.96 -32.71
N SER A 75 -26.76 1.94 -33.88
CA SER A 75 -28.21 1.74 -33.95
C SER A 75 -28.64 0.32 -33.60
N GLU A 76 -27.69 -0.61 -33.66
CA GLU A 76 -27.78 -1.99 -33.20
C GLU A 76 -27.62 -2.12 -31.68
N ILE A 77 -27.12 -1.10 -30.99
CA ILE A 77 -26.82 -1.19 -29.56
C ILE A 77 -28.01 -0.73 -28.72
N LYS A 78 -28.46 -1.59 -27.82
CA LYS A 78 -29.47 -1.32 -26.79
C LYS A 78 -28.87 -1.38 -25.39
N ASP A 79 -29.41 -0.60 -24.47
CA ASP A 79 -28.98 -0.59 -23.07
C ASP A 79 -29.53 -1.80 -22.27
N LEU A 80 -29.01 -2.01 -21.07
CA LEU A 80 -29.54 -3.00 -20.13
C LEU A 80 -30.96 -2.60 -19.70
N GLY A 81 -31.90 -3.52 -19.89
CA GLY A 81 -33.31 -3.30 -19.57
C GLY A 81 -34.15 -2.83 -20.75
N GLU A 82 -33.53 -2.41 -21.86
CA GLU A 82 -34.25 -2.15 -23.09
C GLU A 82 -34.64 -3.46 -23.80
N ALA A 83 -35.83 -3.45 -24.40
CA ALA A 83 -36.27 -4.53 -25.27
C ALA A 83 -35.54 -4.48 -26.62
N LEU A 84 -35.25 -5.65 -27.18
CA LEU A 84 -34.77 -5.74 -28.56
C LEU A 84 -35.97 -5.63 -29.50
N GLU A 85 -35.92 -4.68 -30.41
CA GLU A 85 -36.99 -4.39 -31.38
C GLU A 85 -36.81 -5.21 -32.67
N ASN A 86 -35.59 -5.65 -32.97
CA ASN A 86 -35.30 -6.47 -34.14
C ASN A 86 -34.10 -7.43 -33.90
N PRO A 87 -33.93 -8.47 -34.75
CA PRO A 87 -32.88 -9.49 -34.55
C PRO A 87 -31.44 -9.00 -34.71
N ALA A 88 -31.22 -7.83 -35.31
CA ALA A 88 -29.88 -7.26 -35.48
C ALA A 88 -29.41 -6.47 -34.26
N GLN A 89 -30.30 -6.17 -33.31
CA GLN A 89 -29.96 -5.45 -32.09
C GLN A 89 -29.33 -6.36 -31.02
N ILE A 90 -28.35 -5.81 -30.30
CA ILE A 90 -27.61 -6.46 -29.23
C ILE A 90 -27.50 -5.52 -28.03
N ARG A 91 -27.25 -6.09 -26.83
CA ARG A 91 -27.07 -5.29 -25.61
C ARG A 91 -25.64 -4.79 -25.48
N SER A 92 -25.47 -3.58 -24.96
CA SER A 92 -24.16 -2.96 -24.74
C SER A 92 -23.38 -3.63 -23.59
N SER A 93 -22.69 -4.74 -23.87
CA SER A 93 -21.86 -5.42 -22.89
C SER A 93 -20.53 -4.71 -22.63
N ASN A 94 -19.92 -4.14 -23.67
CA ASN A 94 -18.59 -3.53 -23.58
C ASN A 94 -18.57 -2.26 -22.74
N HIS A 95 -19.58 -1.38 -22.88
CA HIS A 95 -19.68 -0.18 -22.05
C HIS A 95 -19.75 -0.55 -20.57
N ILE A 96 -20.55 -1.54 -20.21
CA ILE A 96 -20.68 -2.04 -18.83
C ILE A 96 -19.37 -2.62 -18.34
N ALA A 97 -18.73 -3.48 -19.14
CA ALA A 97 -17.45 -4.09 -18.76
C ALA A 97 -16.36 -3.04 -18.52
N ILE A 98 -16.23 -2.06 -19.42
CA ILE A 98 -15.19 -1.03 -19.36
C ILE A 98 -15.45 -0.04 -18.23
N ALA A 99 -16.71 0.34 -17.99
CA ALA A 99 -17.07 1.22 -16.88
C ALA A 99 -16.72 0.64 -15.50
N ASN A 100 -16.64 -0.70 -15.37
CA ASN A 100 -16.32 -1.40 -14.13
C ASN A 100 -14.83 -1.79 -13.97
N LEU A 101 -13.98 -1.48 -14.97
CA LEU A 101 -12.53 -1.70 -14.86
C LEU A 101 -11.82 -0.61 -14.00
N ALA A 102 -12.52 0.47 -13.66
CA ALA A 102 -11.95 1.72 -13.14
C ALA A 102 -11.90 1.83 -11.60
#